data_AF-A0A1M3CTS5-F1
#
_entry.id   AF-A0A1M3CTS5-F1
#
_cell.length_a   1.000
_cell.length_b   1.000
_cell.length_c   1.000
_cell.angle_alpha   90.00
_cell.angle_beta   90.00
_cell.angle_gamma   90.00
#
_symmetry.space_group_name_H-M   'P 1'
#
loop_
_entity.id
_entity.type
_entity.pdbx_description
1 polymer ?
#
loop_
_entity_poly.entity_id
_entity_poly.type
_entity_poly.pdbx_seq_one_letter_code
_entity_poly.pdbx_strand_id
1 'polypeptide(L)' 'MKSLREFVKEKGSLAVRINSDKPSIVISKITEQTTSPLEYTLISLPFYLLGQIHRLIKKAQAH' A
#
# COMPACT_ATOMS: atom_id res chain seq x y z
N MET A 1 -5.33 18.88 -2.43
CA MET A 1 -5.13 17.41 -2.33
C MET A 1 -3.76 17.09 -2.88
N LYS A 2 -2.94 16.31 -2.17
CA LYS A 2 -1.65 15.80 -2.69
C LYS A 2 -1.91 14.62 -3.63
N SER A 3 -1.08 14.44 -4.65
CA SER A 3 -1.12 13.26 -5.52
C SER A 3 -0.68 12.00 -4.75
N LEU A 4 -1.08 10.82 -5.23
CA LEU A 4 -0.62 9.55 -4.65
C LEU A 4 0.92 9.45 -4.66
N ARG A 5 1.57 9.98 -5.71
CA ARG A 5 3.01 10.04 -5.82
C ARG A 5 3.65 10.87 -4.70
N GLU A 6 3.13 12.08 -4.48
CA GLU A 6 3.60 12.96 -3.40
C GLU A 6 3.40 12.32 -2.03
N PHE A 7 2.27 11.62 -1.86
CA PHE A 7 1.96 10.90 -0.62
C PHE A 7 2.94 9.75 -0.36
N VAL A 8 3.22 8.90 -1.36
CA VAL A 8 4.19 7.79 -1.24
C VAL A 8 5.60 8.33 -1.00
N LYS A 9 5.98 9.44 -1.66
CA LYS A 9 7.28 10.09 -1.43
C LYS A 9 7.45 10.59 0.00
N GLU A 10 6.37 11.09 0.62
CA GLU A 10 6.40 11.65 1.97
C GLU A 10 6.21 10.59 3.07
N LYS A 11 5.33 9.62 2.86
CA LYS A 11 4.89 8.65 3.89
C LYS A 11 5.57 7.28 3.77
N GLY A 12 6.27 7.02 2.68
CA GLY A 12 7.03 5.80 2.45
C GLY A 12 6.37 4.83 1.48
N SER A 13 7.03 3.69 1.29
CA SER A 13 6.72 2.69 0.27
C SER A 13 5.67 1.65 0.70
N LEU A 14 4.95 1.85 1.81
CA LEU A 14 3.90 0.95 2.27
C LEU A 14 2.56 1.68 2.37
N ALA A 15 1.55 1.13 1.70
CA ALA A 15 0.18 1.62 1.71
C ALA A 15 -0.80 0.52 2.14
N VAL A 16 -1.80 0.89 2.94
CA VAL A 16 -2.88 0.00 3.35
C VAL A 16 -4.20 0.58 2.88
N ARG A 17 -4.97 -0.21 2.12
CA ARG A 17 -6.31 0.13 1.63
C ARG A 17 -7.34 -0.74 2.33
N ILE A 18 -8.40 -0.12 2.83
CA ILE A 18 -9.54 -0.83 3.41
C ILE A 18 -10.67 -0.83 2.39
N ASN A 19 -11.13 -2.01 1.98
CA ASN A 19 -12.21 -2.18 1.01
C ASN A 19 -13.02 -3.45 1.29
N SER A 20 -13.90 -3.89 0.37
CA SER A 20 -14.68 -5.12 0.54
C SER A 20 -14.10 -6.31 -0.27
N ASP A 21 -12.89 -6.16 -0.80
CA ASP A 21 -12.24 -7.18 -1.61
C ASP A 21 -11.52 -8.23 -0.74
N LYS A 22 -11.07 -9.31 -1.37
CA LYS A 22 -10.21 -10.30 -0.70
C LYS A 22 -8.88 -9.66 -0.26
N PRO A 23 -8.30 -10.11 0.86
CA PRO A 23 -6.98 -9.65 1.29
C PRO A 23 -5.94 -9.91 0.19
N SER A 24 -5.10 -8.92 -0.10
CA SER A 24 -4.05 -9.04 -1.10
C SER A 24 -2.85 -8.15 -0.81
N ILE A 25 -1.70 -8.53 -1.37
CA ILE A 25 -0.45 -7.75 -1.34
C ILE A 25 -0.02 -7.58 -2.79
N VAL A 26 0.20 -6.33 -3.22
CA VAL A 26 0.59 -6.01 -4.59
C VAL A 26 1.76 -5.03 -4.56
N ILE A 27 2.82 -5.33 -5.32
CA ILE A 27 3.87 -4.35 -5.61
C ILE A 27 3.34 -3.45 -6.72
N SER A 28 3.01 -2.22 -6.37
CA SER A 28 2.48 -1.22 -7.29
C SER A 28 3.59 -0.27 -7.71
N LYS A 29 3.54 0.18 -8.96
CA LYS A 29 4.49 1.15 -9.52
C LYS A 29 3.74 2.39 -9.97
N ILE A 30 4.21 3.55 -9.54
CA ILE A 30 3.75 4.85 -10.05
C ILE A 30 4.72 5.26 -11.14
N THR A 31 4.32 5.06 -12.40
CA THR A 31 5.05 5.53 -13.57
C THR A 31 4.57 6.94 -13.93
N GLU A 32 5.48 7.88 -13.96
CA GLU A 32 5.25 9.21 -14.54
C GLU A 32 6.17 9.39 -15.74
N GLN A 33 5.70 10.10 -16.77
CA GLN A 33 6.35 10.15 -18.10
C GLN A 33 7.79 10.69 -18.07
N THR A 34 8.20 11.37 -17.00
CA THR A 34 9.45 12.14 -16.91
C THR A 34 10.36 11.73 -15.75
N THR A 35 10.03 10.71 -14.96
CA THR A 35 10.89 10.31 -13.83
C THR A 35 10.91 8.81 -13.58
N SER A 36 11.93 8.35 -12.86
CA SER A 36 12.06 6.98 -12.39
C SER A 36 10.78 6.50 -11.68
N PRO A 37 10.32 5.28 -11.98
CA PRO A 37 9.11 4.74 -11.37
C PRO A 37 9.26 4.63 -9.86
N LEU A 38 8.24 5.05 -9.12
CA LEU A 38 8.18 4.93 -7.66
C LEU A 38 7.43 3.65 -7.30
N GLU A 39 8.13 2.69 -6.68
CA GLU A 39 7.54 1.43 -6.25
C GLU A 39 7.03 1.51 -4.80
N TYR A 40 5.89 0.89 -4.54
CA TYR A 40 5.34 0.76 -3.19
C TYR A 40 4.52 -0.52 -3.06
N THR A 41 4.51 -1.08 -1.85
CA THR A 41 3.69 -2.23 -1.48
C THR A 41 2.31 -1.75 -1.07
N LEU A 42 1.27 -2.24 -1.75
CA LEU A 42 -0.13 -2.00 -1.42
C LEU A 42 -0.73 -3.26 -0.79
N ILE A 43 -1.17 -3.13 0.47
CA ILE A 43 -1.93 -4.15 1.17
C ILE A 43 -3.41 -3.76 1.09
N SER A 44 -4.25 -4.62 0.52
CA SER A 44 -5.71 -4.47 0.60
C SER A 44 -6.25 -5.37 1.71
N LEU A 45 -7.02 -4.80 2.64
CA LEU A 45 -7.63 -5.51 3.75
C LEU A 45 -9.14 -5.28 3.79
N PRO A 46 -9.95 -6.33 3.92
CA PRO A 46 -11.36 -6.20 4.21
C PRO A 46 -11.62 -5.71 5.63
N PHE A 47 -12.75 -5.03 5.84
CA PHE A 47 -13.10 -4.38 7.11
C PHE A 47 -13.05 -5.33 8.32
N TYR A 48 -13.48 -6.59 8.14
CA TYR A 48 -13.47 -7.60 9.20
C TYR A 48 -12.06 -7.99 9.70
N LEU A 49 -10.99 -7.61 8.99
CA LEU A 49 -9.60 -7.85 9.39
C LEU A 49 -8.94 -6.66 10.10
N LEU A 50 -9.63 -5.52 10.24
CA LEU A 50 -9.08 -4.32 10.87
C LEU A 50 -8.62 -4.55 12.30
N GLY A 51 -9.32 -5.40 13.07
CA GLY A 51 -8.92 -5.76 14.43
C GLY A 51 -7.55 -6.44 14.52
N GLN A 52 -6.98 -6.88 13.40
CA GLN A 52 -5.68 -7.56 13.32
C GLN A 52 -4.67 -6.78 12.45
N ILE A 53 -4.94 -5.50 12.14
CA ILE A 53 -4.16 -4.72 11.17
C ILE A 53 -2.66 -4.67 11.49
N HIS A 54 -2.29 -4.44 12.75
CA HIS A 54 -0.87 -4.39 13.17
C HIS A 54 -0.15 -5.72 12.90
N ARG A 55 -0.79 -6.86 13.21
CA ARG A 55 -0.23 -8.19 12.99
C ARG A 55 -0.12 -8.51 11.50
N LEU A 56 -1.14 -8.13 10.73
CA LEU A 56 -1.20 -8.39 9.29
C LEU A 56 -0.18 -7.56 8.52
N ILE A 57 0.00 -6.29 8.87
CA ILE A 57 1.04 -5.42 8.29
C ILE A 57 2.43 -6.01 8.53
N LYS A 58 2.75 -6.38 9.78
CA LYS A 58 4.04 -6.99 10.12
C LYS A 58 4.32 -8.26 9.31
N LYS A 59 3.30 -9.12 9.15
CA LYS A 59 3.43 -10.36 8.36
C LYS A 59 3.64 -10.07 6.87
N ALA A 60 2.96 -9.06 6.34
CA ALA A 60 3.07 -8.68 4.93
C ALA A 60 4.42 -8.04 4.58
N GLN A 61 5.12 -7.43 5.54
CA GLN A 61 6.47 -6.87 5.34
C GLN A 61 7.59 -7.91 5.44
N ALA A 62 7.30 -9.11 5.95
CA ALA A 62 8.27 -10.20 6.12
C ALA A 62 8.36 -11.15 4.91
N HIS A 63 7.57 -10.90 3.86
CA HIS A 63 7.54 -11.61 2.58
C HIS A 63 8.03 -10.68 1.46
#